data_AF-A0A3N5ZCR7-F1
#
_entry.id   AF-A0A3N5ZCR7-F1
#
_cell.length_a   1.000
_cell.length_b   1.000
_cell.length_c   1.000
_cell.angle_alpha   90.00
_cell.angle_beta   90.00
_cell.angle_gamma   90.00
#
_symmetry.space_group_name_H-M   'P 1'
#
loop_
_entity.id
_entity.type
_entity.pdbx_description
1 polymer ?
#
loop_
_entity_poly.entity_id
_entity_poly.type
_entity_poly.pdbx_seq_one_letter_code
_entity_poly.pdbx_strand_id
1 'polypeptide(L)'
;MAKPISKTLIGAFVLGAVTLVFLGVVILGSGVLFRDVTRAVMFFDGSVGGLQVGAPVTFRGVAVGEVSEIQIVYEPGRQEFRIPVSAQLYPDRIQHLSTSPRETKLKDLIGMGLRAQLQM
;
A
#
# COMPACT_ATOMS: atom_id res chain seq x y z
N MET A 1 4.95 -4.78 -60.49
CA MET A 1 5.90 -5.78 -59.98
C MET A 1 5.72 -5.89 -58.47
N ALA A 2 5.30 -7.04 -57.95
CA ALA A 2 5.09 -7.22 -56.51
C ALA A 2 6.46 -7.43 -55.82
N LYS A 3 6.80 -6.56 -54.88
CA LYS A 3 8.03 -6.67 -54.07
C LYS A 3 7.88 -7.90 -53.16
N PRO A 4 8.80 -8.88 -53.21
CA PRO A 4 8.68 -10.08 -52.39
C PRO A 4 8.79 -9.72 -50.91
N ILE A 5 7.87 -10.23 -50.10
CA ILE A 5 7.85 -10.03 -48.65
C ILE A 5 9.12 -10.65 -48.06
N SER A 6 9.98 -9.82 -47.49
CA SER A 6 11.26 -10.25 -46.92
C SER A 6 11.05 -10.95 -45.58
N LYS A 7 11.46 -12.21 -45.48
CA LYS A 7 11.37 -13.06 -44.28
C LYS A 7 12.05 -12.42 -43.05
N THR A 8 13.10 -11.63 -43.26
CA THR A 8 13.81 -10.87 -42.22
C THR A 8 12.94 -9.83 -41.52
N LEU A 9 12.02 -9.19 -42.26
CA LEU A 9 11.13 -8.17 -41.70
C LEU A 9 10.13 -8.79 -40.71
N ILE A 10 9.62 -9.98 -41.06
CA ILE A 10 8.71 -10.75 -40.21
C ILE A 10 9.47 -11.22 -38.95
N GLY A 11 10.69 -11.73 -39.11
CA GLY A 11 11.53 -12.15 -37.98
C GLY A 11 11.86 -11.01 -37.01
N ALA A 12 12.24 -9.84 -37.54
CA ALA A 12 12.53 -8.66 -36.72
C ALA A 12 11.29 -8.17 -35.96
N PHE A 13 10.11 -8.20 -36.60
CA PHE A 13 8.85 -7.83 -35.97
C PHE A 13 8.48 -8.79 -34.82
N VAL A 14 8.58 -10.10 -35.05
CA VAL A 14 8.29 -11.11 -34.02
C VAL A 14 9.25 -10.99 -32.84
N LEU A 15 10.55 -10.81 -33.11
CA LEU A 15 11.55 -10.63 -32.07
C LEU A 15 11.26 -9.36 -31.25
N GLY A 16 10.95 -8.25 -31.91
CA GLY A 16 10.58 -7.00 -31.26
C GLY A 16 9.33 -7.13 -30.39
N ALA A 17 8.29 -7.82 -30.89
CA ALA A 17 7.07 -8.06 -30.13
C ALA A 17 7.33 -8.92 -28.88
N VAL A 18 8.13 -9.99 -29.00
CA VAL A 18 8.51 -10.84 -27.86
C VAL A 18 9.32 -10.06 -26.83
N THR A 19 10.28 -9.24 -27.27
CA THR A 19 11.07 -8.39 -26.37
C THR A 19 10.19 -7.38 -25.64
N LEU A 20 9.25 -6.74 -26.33
CA LEU A 20 8.34 -5.76 -25.73
C LEU A 20 7.41 -6.42 -24.70
N VAL A 21 6.86 -7.59 -25.01
CA VAL A 21 6.07 -8.37 -24.05
C VAL A 21 6.90 -8.78 -22.84
N PHE A 22 8.12 -9.28 -23.06
CA PHE A 22 9.03 -9.66 -21.97
C PHE A 22 9.34 -8.46 -21.05
N LEU A 23 9.67 -7.30 -21.62
CA LEU A 23 9.87 -6.07 -20.86
C LEU A 23 8.61 -5.68 -20.10
N GLY A 24 7.44 -5.75 -20.72
CA GLY A 24 6.16 -5.47 -20.08
C GLY A 24 5.91 -6.37 -18.86
N VAL A 25 6.14 -7.67 -18.99
CA VAL A 25 6.01 -8.63 -17.88
C VAL A 25 7.03 -8.34 -16.77
N VAL A 26 8.29 -8.04 -17.11
CA VAL A 26 9.31 -7.72 -16.10
C VAL A 26 8.95 -6.43 -15.37
N ILE A 27 8.56 -5.36 -16.06
CA ILE A 27 8.20 -4.08 -15.44
C ILE A 27 6.94 -4.21 -14.57
N LEU A 28 5.92 -4.93 -15.04
CA LEU A 28 4.68 -5.14 -14.27
C LEU A 28 4.87 -6.11 -13.10
N GLY A 29 5.74 -7.12 -13.24
CA GLY A 29 5.99 -8.15 -12.22
C GLY A 29 7.06 -7.78 -11.18
N SER A 30 7.97 -6.85 -11.49
CA SER A 30 9.08 -6.45 -10.60
C SER A 30 8.68 -5.56 -9.43
N GLY A 31 7.39 -5.21 -9.30
CA GLY A 31 6.92 -4.45 -8.14
C GLY A 31 7.20 -2.94 -8.21
N VAL A 32 8.07 -2.47 -9.11
CA VAL A 32 8.52 -1.05 -9.21
C VAL A 32 7.41 -0.05 -9.47
N LEU A 33 6.24 -0.49 -9.96
CA LEU A 33 5.08 0.37 -10.15
C LEU A 33 4.21 0.49 -8.89
N PHE A 34 4.39 -0.40 -7.92
CA PHE A 34 3.62 -0.44 -6.69
C PHE A 34 4.32 0.40 -5.62
N ARG A 35 3.65 1.46 -5.17
CA ARG A 35 4.10 2.26 -4.02
C ARG A 35 4.07 1.36 -2.78
N ASP A 36 5.14 1.36 -1.98
CA ASP A 36 5.18 0.63 -0.72
C ASP A 36 4.13 1.21 0.23
N VAL A 37 2.99 0.53 0.38
CA VAL A 37 1.92 0.92 1.29
C VAL A 37 1.90 -0.03 2.48
N THR A 38 2.13 0.51 3.68
CA THR A 38 2.01 -0.28 4.91
C THR A 38 0.57 -0.22 5.39
N ARG A 39 -0.12 -1.36 5.36
CA ARG A 39 -1.49 -1.47 5.89
C ARG A 39 -1.46 -1.63 7.40
N ALA A 40 -2.19 -0.78 8.11
CA ALA A 40 -2.40 -0.85 9.54
C ALA A 40 -3.90 -1.04 9.83
N VAL A 41 -4.23 -1.81 10.87
CA VAL A 41 -5.60 -1.96 11.36
C VAL A 41 -5.66 -1.46 12.80
N MET A 42 -6.60 -0.58 13.06
CA MET A 42 -6.79 0.09 14.34
C MET A 42 -8.17 -0.29 14.87
N PHE A 43 -8.24 -0.65 16.15
CA PHE A 43 -9.50 -0.93 16.83
C PHE A 43 -9.78 0.22 17.79
N PHE A 44 -10.99 0.77 17.70
CA PHE A 44 -11.45 1.83 18.60
C PHE A 44 -12.58 1.29 19.47
N ASP A 45 -12.49 1.52 20.78
CA ASP A 45 -13.50 1.09 21.76
C ASP A 45 -14.71 2.05 21.82
N GLY A 46 -14.55 3.26 21.26
CA GLY A 46 -15.58 4.30 21.22
C GLY A 46 -16.23 4.47 19.84
N SER A 47 -17.12 5.45 19.75
CA SER A 47 -17.71 5.84 18.47
C SER A 47 -16.63 6.37 17.53
N VAL A 48 -16.61 5.86 16.29
CA VAL A 48 -15.85 6.44 15.17
C VAL A 48 -16.69 7.44 14.37
N GLY A 49 -17.77 7.95 14.97
CA GLY A 49 -18.68 8.90 14.32
C GLY A 49 -17.93 10.11 13.77
N GLY A 50 -18.17 10.42 12.50
CA GLY A 50 -17.50 11.52 11.78
C GLY A 50 -16.19 11.12 11.10
N LEU A 51 -15.62 9.94 11.41
CA LEU A 51 -14.50 9.39 10.65
C LEU A 51 -14.96 8.89 9.29
N GLN A 52 -14.26 9.29 8.24
CA GLN A 52 -14.60 8.95 6.86
C GLN A 52 -13.43 8.23 6.18
N VAL A 53 -13.75 7.38 5.19
CA VAL A 53 -12.74 6.83 4.28
C VAL A 53 -12.05 8.00 3.55
N GLY A 54 -10.72 7.96 3.46
CA GLY A 54 -9.88 9.05 2.96
C GLY A 54 -9.46 10.07 4.03
N ALA A 55 -9.94 9.95 5.28
CA ALA A 55 -9.48 10.83 6.35
C ALA A 55 -7.97 10.70 6.59
N PRO A 56 -7.24 11.81 6.81
CA PRO A 56 -5.79 11.77 6.97
C PRO A 56 -5.40 11.11 8.29
N VAL A 57 -4.49 10.15 8.22
CA VAL A 57 -3.80 9.63 9.41
C VAL A 57 -2.59 10.52 9.65
N THR A 58 -2.56 11.16 10.81
CA THR A 58 -1.49 12.09 11.16
C THR A 58 -0.63 11.55 12.29
N PHE A 59 0.67 11.87 12.24
CA PHE A 59 1.60 11.66 13.33
C PHE A 59 2.22 13.00 13.69
N ARG A 60 1.99 13.47 14.93
CA ARG A 60 2.44 14.78 15.40
C ARG A 60 2.07 15.93 14.45
N GLY A 61 0.86 15.88 13.88
CA GLY A 61 0.33 16.90 12.96
C GLY A 61 0.75 16.73 11.48
N VAL A 62 1.60 15.75 11.15
CA VAL A 62 2.03 15.48 9.76
C VAL A 62 1.23 14.32 9.18
N ALA A 63 0.65 14.50 8.00
CA ALA A 63 -0.09 13.44 7.31
C ALA A 63 0.85 12.32 6.81
N VAL A 64 0.73 11.14 7.41
CA VAL A 64 1.55 9.94 7.15
C VAL A 64 0.78 8.85 6.41
N GLY A 65 -0.53 9.03 6.22
CA GLY A 65 -1.38 8.05 5.56
C GLY A 65 -2.82 8.50 5.45
N GLU A 66 -3.69 7.57 5.10
CA GLU A 66 -5.13 7.78 4.96
C GLU A 66 -5.92 6.56 5.44
N VAL A 67 -7.13 6.79 5.94
CA VAL A 67 -8.08 5.73 6.26
C VAL A 67 -8.56 5.10 4.95
N SER A 68 -8.36 3.79 4.79
CA SER A 68 -8.77 3.07 3.59
C SER A 68 -10.12 2.39 3.76
N GLU A 69 -10.50 2.01 4.98
CA GLU A 69 -11.72 1.24 5.22
C GLU A 69 -12.19 1.34 6.67
N ILE A 70 -13.51 1.32 6.88
CA ILE A 70 -14.15 1.28 8.20
C ILE A 70 -15.19 0.17 8.13
N GLN A 71 -15.08 -0.83 9.00
CA GLN A 71 -16.05 -1.94 9.07
C GLN A 71 -16.60 -2.07 10.48
N ILE A 72 -17.78 -2.68 10.60
CA ILE A 72 -18.34 -3.14 11.87
C ILE A 72 -18.34 -4.67 11.82
N VAL A 73 -17.61 -5.30 12.73
CA VAL A 73 -17.47 -6.75 12.82
C VAL A 73 -18.08 -7.21 14.14
N TYR A 74 -19.00 -8.16 14.06
CA TYR A 74 -19.51 -8.86 15.22
C TYR A 74 -18.64 -10.07 15.50
N GLU A 75 -18.08 -10.18 16.72
CA GLU A 75 -17.35 -11.37 17.17
C GLU A 75 -18.28 -12.26 18.00
N PRO A 76 -18.80 -13.38 17.44
CA PRO A 76 -19.78 -14.21 18.14
C PRO A 76 -19.22 -14.84 19.42
N GLY A 77 -17.91 -15.15 19.44
CA GLY A 77 -17.24 -15.73 20.59
C GLY A 77 -17.09 -14.79 21.78
N ARG A 78 -17.19 -13.47 21.55
CA ARG A 78 -17.13 -12.44 22.60
C ARG A 78 -18.47 -11.74 22.83
N GLN A 79 -19.46 -11.95 21.97
CA GLN A 79 -20.71 -11.17 21.93
C GLN A 79 -20.46 -9.65 21.90
N GLU A 80 -19.39 -9.23 21.22
CA GLU A 80 -18.97 -7.84 21.13
C GLU A 80 -18.97 -7.38 19.67
N PHE A 81 -19.36 -6.13 19.46
CA PHE A 81 -19.14 -5.43 18.19
C PHE A 81 -17.80 -4.70 18.26
N ARG A 82 -16.98 -4.85 17.22
CA ARG A 82 -15.73 -4.11 17.05
C ARG A 82 -15.76 -3.34 15.77
N ILE A 83 -15.04 -2.22 15.76
CA ILE A 83 -14.96 -1.33 14.61
C ILE A 83 -13.50 -1.30 14.13
N PRO A 84 -13.06 -2.28 13.32
CA PRO A 84 -11.75 -2.21 12.70
C PRO A 84 -11.73 -1.08 11.66
N VAL A 85 -10.74 -0.21 11.80
CA VAL A 85 -10.42 0.86 10.86
C VAL A 85 -9.09 0.53 10.20
N SER A 86 -9.14 0.27 8.90
CA SER A 86 -7.94 0.03 8.10
C SER A 86 -7.39 1.36 7.58
N ALA A 87 -6.08 1.52 7.65
CA ALA A 87 -5.35 2.66 7.09
C ALA A 87 -4.18 2.21 6.22
N GLN A 88 -3.91 3.01 5.20
CA GLN A 88 -2.72 2.91 4.37
C GLN A 88 -1.74 3.99 4.83
N LEU A 89 -0.57 3.55 5.30
CA LEU A 89 0.53 4.42 5.69
C LEU A 89 1.57 4.45 4.57
N TYR A 90 2.12 5.63 4.32
CA TYR A 90 3.14 5.88 3.31
C TYR A 90 4.52 5.97 3.98
N PRO A 91 5.35 4.90 3.97
CA PRO A 91 6.64 4.86 4.63
C PRO A 91 7.61 5.92 4.09
N ASP A 92 7.48 6.28 2.80
CA ASP A 92 8.28 7.33 2.15
C ASP A 92 8.19 8.69 2.87
N ARG A 93 7.10 8.93 3.61
CA ARG A 93 6.91 10.16 4.39
C ARG A 93 7.59 10.13 5.75
N ILE A 94 8.04 8.95 6.20
CA ILE A 94 8.71 8.74 7.48
C ILE A 94 10.21 8.55 7.19
N GLN A 95 10.94 9.65 7.08
CA GLN A 95 12.39 9.58 6.87
C GLN A 95 13.09 9.23 8.18
N HIS A 96 13.91 8.19 8.13
CA HIS A 96 14.83 7.85 9.21
C HIS A 96 16.05 8.78 9.13
N LEU A 97 16.31 9.55 10.19
CA LEU A 97 17.56 10.34 10.30
C LEU A 97 18.80 9.47 10.61
N SER A 98 18.64 8.16 10.85
CA SER A 98 19.74 7.27 11.27
C SER A 98 20.34 6.49 10.09
N THR A 99 21.66 6.55 9.96
CA THR A 99 22.54 5.88 8.97
C THR A 99 22.45 4.35 8.90
N SER A 100 21.72 3.72 9.82
CA SER A 100 21.53 2.26 9.82
C SER A 100 20.21 1.92 9.12
N PRO A 101 20.21 1.06 8.08
CA PRO A 101 19.00 0.63 7.37
C PRO A 101 18.22 -0.39 8.21
N ARG A 102 17.92 -0.03 9.46
CA ARG A 102 16.97 -0.76 10.28
C ARG A 102 15.62 -0.19 9.91
N GLU A 103 14.91 -0.87 9.01
CA GLU A 103 13.48 -0.68 8.84
C GLU A 103 12.86 -0.77 10.24
N THR A 104 12.49 0.38 10.81
CA THR A 104 11.74 0.38 12.06
C THR A 104 10.37 -0.10 11.65
N LYS A 105 10.14 -1.40 11.87
CA LYS A 105 8.87 -2.01 11.52
C LYS A 105 7.83 -1.39 12.43
N LEU A 106 6.68 -1.03 11.86
CA LEU A 106 5.54 -0.51 12.62
C LEU A 106 5.22 -1.36 13.87
N LYS A 107 5.46 -2.68 13.77
CA LYS A 107 5.35 -3.65 14.87
C LYS A 107 6.22 -3.29 16.09
N ASP A 108 7.44 -2.81 15.88
CA ASP A 108 8.35 -2.45 16.98
C ASP A 108 7.84 -1.21 17.71
N LEU A 109 7.32 -0.23 16.95
CA LEU A 109 6.69 0.96 17.52
C LEU A 109 5.43 0.61 18.33
N ILE A 110 4.60 -0.31 17.83
CA ILE A 110 3.42 -0.82 18.53
C ILE A 110 3.83 -1.50 19.86
N GLY A 111 4.94 -2.24 19.86
CA GLY A 111 5.53 -2.84 21.05
C GLY A 111 6.02 -1.82 22.07
N MET A 112 6.52 -0.67 21.60
CA MET A 112 6.89 0.48 22.45
C MET A 112 5.70 1.36 22.87
N GLY A 113 4.47 0.95 22.56
CA GLY A 113 3.25 1.65 22.99
C GLY A 113 2.69 2.63 21.98
N LEU A 114 3.10 2.58 20.70
CA LEU A 114 2.38 3.30 19.65
C LEU A 114 0.92 2.83 19.61
N ARG A 115 0.00 3.78 19.75
CA ARG A 115 -1.45 3.57 19.70
C ARG A 115 -2.06 4.65 18.82
N ALA A 116 -3.09 4.25 18.09
CA ALA A 116 -3.92 5.20 17.35
C ALA A 116 -4.92 5.83 18.32
N GLN A 117 -5.24 7.09 18.09
CA GLN A 117 -6.30 7.80 18.80
C GLN A 117 -7.14 8.58 17.79
N LEU A 118 -8.44 8.67 18.05
CA LEU A 118 -9.31 9.55 17.30
C LEU A 118 -9.17 10.96 17.88
N GLN A 119 -8.81 11.93 17.04
CA GLN A 119 -8.81 13.31 17.45
C GLN A 119 -10.25 13.83 17.38
N MET A 120 -10.83 14.15 18.54
CA MET A 120 -12.15 14.77 18.66
C MET A 120 -12.10 16.26 18.32
#